data_AF-A0A843VSZ4-F1
#
_entry.id   AF-A0A843VSZ4-F1
#
_cell.length_a   1.000
_cell.length_b   1.000
_cell.length_c   1.000
_cell.angle_alpha   90.00
_cell.angle_beta   90.00
_cell.angle_gamma   90.00
#
_symmetry.space_group_name_H-M   'P 1'
#
loop_
_entity.id
_entity.type
_entity.pdbx_description
1 polymer ?
#
loop_
_entity_poly.entity_id
_entity_poly.type
_entity_poly.pdbx_seq_one_letter_code
_entity_poly.pdbx_strand_id
1 'polypeptide(L)'
;RKYDIPAYLKEWVMKDLDQKWRSWKYELRNKYLNPTLKQNEQEIPPDPRVNVEQWKRVVQTWSSNSWKRYSDINKKSKSHHKYFHCVGTKSFANINEEEIGLAEYVELAQARHQQVELDDT
;
A
#
# COMPACT_ATOMS: atom_id res chain seq x y z
N ARG A 1 22.71 -16.85 -28.01
CA ARG A 1 21.31 -16.62 -28.44
C ARG A 1 20.89 -15.24 -27.93
N LYS A 2 20.67 -14.30 -28.84
CA LYS A 2 20.12 -12.97 -28.53
C LYS A 2 18.61 -13.08 -28.72
N TYR A 3 17.82 -12.64 -27.75
CA TYR A 3 16.37 -12.73 -27.84
C TYR A 3 15.86 -11.66 -28.81
N ASP A 4 15.52 -12.07 -30.03
CA ASP A 4 14.86 -11.18 -30.99
C ASP A 4 13.39 -11.07 -30.60
N ILE A 5 13.06 -9.97 -29.90
CA ILE A 5 11.71 -9.69 -29.43
C ILE A 5 10.95 -9.02 -30.58
N PRO A 6 9.84 -9.60 -31.06
CA PRO A 6 8.99 -8.97 -32.07
C PRO A 6 8.54 -7.57 -31.63
N ALA A 7 8.48 -6.62 -32.56
CA ALA A 7 8.15 -5.22 -32.25
C ALA A 7 6.83 -5.07 -31.47
N TYR A 8 5.81 -5.86 -31.82
CA TYR A 8 4.50 -5.84 -31.16
C TYR A 8 4.53 -6.36 -29.71
N LEU A 9 5.53 -7.19 -29.34
CA LEU A 9 5.70 -7.68 -27.97
C LEU A 9 6.58 -6.78 -27.12
N LYS A 10 7.33 -5.86 -27.73
CA LYS A 10 8.31 -5.03 -27.03
C LYS A 10 7.66 -4.24 -25.90
N GLU A 11 6.50 -3.62 -26.13
CA GLU A 11 5.80 -2.86 -25.10
C GLU A 11 5.38 -3.74 -23.91
N TRP A 12 4.84 -4.92 -24.19
CA TRP A 12 4.41 -5.86 -23.17
C TRP A 12 5.60 -6.35 -22.34
N VAL A 13 6.69 -6.73 -23.00
CA VAL A 13 7.93 -7.16 -22.32
C VAL A 13 8.50 -6.03 -21.45
N MET A 14 8.50 -4.78 -21.92
CA MET A 14 8.99 -3.66 -21.12
C MET A 14 8.10 -3.41 -19.89
N LYS A 15 6.78 -3.57 -20.00
CA LYS A 15 5.86 -3.49 -18.86
C LYS A 15 6.11 -4.60 -17.84
N ASP A 16 6.28 -5.84 -18.30
CA ASP A 16 6.57 -6.99 -17.44
C ASP A 16 7.92 -6.82 -16.73
N LEU A 17 8.95 -6.34 -17.44
CA LEU A 17 10.25 -6.02 -16.85
C LEU A 17 10.16 -4.91 -15.79
N ASP A 18 9.42 -3.83 -16.05
CA ASP A 18 9.21 -2.77 -15.05
C ASP A 18 8.50 -3.31 -13.81
N GLN A 19 7.50 -4.18 -13.98
CA GLN A 19 6.81 -4.82 -12.87
C GLN A 19 7.76 -5.68 -12.03
N LYS A 20 8.54 -6.56 -12.68
CA LYS A 20 9.55 -7.39 -12.01
C LYS A 20 10.59 -6.54 -11.28
N TRP A 21 11.03 -5.45 -11.89
CA TRP A 21 11.95 -4.50 -11.28
C TRP A 21 11.37 -3.83 -10.03
N ARG A 22 10.10 -3.40 -10.08
CA ARG A 22 9.40 -2.83 -8.92
C ARG A 22 9.27 -3.84 -7.79
N SER A 23 8.86 -5.07 -8.10
CA SER A 23 8.73 -6.15 -7.11
C SER A 23 10.08 -6.47 -6.45
N TRP A 24 11.14 -6.61 -7.25
CA TRP A 24 12.48 -6.88 -6.73
C TRP A 24 12.99 -5.77 -5.81
N LYS A 25 12.80 -4.49 -6.18
CA LYS A 25 13.14 -3.35 -5.30
C LYS A 25 12.38 -3.38 -3.99
N TYR A 26 11.10 -3.79 -4.02
CA TYR A 26 10.28 -3.91 -2.82
C TYR A 26 10.77 -5.02 -1.89
N GLU A 27 11.06 -6.21 -2.43
CA GLU A 27 11.63 -7.33 -1.66
C GLU A 27 12.96 -6.96 -1.04
N LEU A 28 13.82 -6.30 -1.82
CA LEU A 28 15.15 -5.89 -1.40
C LEU A 28 15.06 -4.83 -0.29
N ARG A 29 14.11 -3.90 -0.37
CA ARG A 29 13.79 -2.97 0.73
C ARG A 29 13.37 -3.73 2.00
N ASN A 30 12.39 -4.62 1.90
CA ASN A 30 11.84 -5.30 3.06
C ASN A 30 12.88 -6.18 3.77
N LYS A 31 13.79 -6.79 3.02
CA LYS A 31 14.77 -7.72 3.56
C LYS A 31 15.96 -7.01 4.22
N TYR A 32 16.35 -5.85 3.71
CA TYR A 32 17.65 -5.26 4.06
C TYR A 32 17.59 -3.84 4.61
N LEU A 33 16.50 -3.09 4.38
CA LEU A 33 16.36 -1.75 4.95
C LEU A 33 15.87 -1.87 6.39
N ASN A 34 16.73 -1.48 7.34
CA ASN A 34 16.37 -1.44 8.75
C ASN A 34 16.06 0.01 9.15
N PRO A 35 14.82 0.32 9.58
CA PRO A 35 14.44 1.68 9.97
C PRO A 35 15.15 2.17 11.24
N THR A 36 15.72 1.27 12.05
CA THR A 36 16.42 1.60 13.30
C THR A 36 17.88 1.98 13.09
N LEU A 37 18.50 1.52 11.99
CA LEU A 37 19.90 1.81 11.68
C LEU A 37 20.04 3.16 10.97
N LYS A 38 21.21 3.78 11.09
CA LYS A 38 21.48 5.04 10.39
C LYS A 38 21.64 4.80 8.88
N GLN A 39 21.36 5.81 8.07
CA GLN A 39 21.39 5.69 6.61
C GLN A 39 22.78 5.31 6.08
N ASN A 40 23.83 5.91 6.64
CA ASN A 40 25.23 5.67 6.29
C ASN A 40 25.69 4.22 6.57
N GLU A 41 25.08 3.55 7.54
CA GLU A 41 25.36 2.15 7.87
C GLU A 41 24.74 1.17 6.87
N GLN A 42 23.81 1.66 6.03
CA GLN A 42 23.04 0.86 5.07
C GLN A 42 23.43 1.14 3.61
N GLU A 43 24.49 1.92 3.37
CA GLU A 43 24.95 2.29 2.02
C GLU A 43 25.67 1.16 1.26
N ILE A 44 26.04 0.09 1.94
CA ILE A 44 26.67 -1.09 1.33
C ILE A 44 25.56 -2.02 0.85
N PRO A 45 25.51 -2.38 -0.45
CA PRO A 45 24.49 -3.29 -0.94
C PRO A 45 24.68 -4.67 -0.33
N PRO A 46 23.59 -5.31 0.11
CA PRO A 46 23.63 -6.62 0.75
C PRO A 46 23.68 -7.78 -0.26
N ASP A 47 23.43 -7.50 -1.54
CA ASP A 47 23.45 -8.48 -2.64
C ASP A 47 24.47 -8.03 -3.69
N PRO A 48 25.44 -8.89 -4.06
CA PRO A 48 26.50 -8.54 -5.02
C PRO A 48 25.98 -8.22 -6.42
N ARG A 49 24.74 -8.61 -6.75
CA ARG A 49 24.10 -8.27 -8.03
C ARG A 49 23.67 -6.80 -8.11
N VAL A 50 23.60 -6.11 -6.97
CA VAL A 50 23.16 -4.71 -6.89
C VAL A 50 24.37 -3.79 -7.04
N ASN A 51 24.29 -2.86 -7.98
CA ASN A 51 25.30 -1.81 -8.09
C ASN A 51 25.27 -0.90 -6.84
N VAL A 52 26.44 -0.67 -6.23
CA VAL A 52 26.60 0.11 -4.99
C VAL A 52 26.03 1.52 -5.11
N GLU A 53 26.27 2.20 -6.23
CA GLU A 53 25.84 3.59 -6.40
C GLU A 53 24.34 3.72 -6.68
N GLN A 54 23.76 2.73 -7.36
CA GLN A 54 22.31 2.62 -7.46
C GLN A 54 21.67 2.35 -6.09
N TRP A 55 22.27 1.46 -5.30
CA TRP A 55 21.80 1.16 -3.95
C TRP A 55 21.81 2.38 -3.04
N LYS A 56 22.90 3.14 -3.01
CA LYS A 56 23.00 4.39 -2.23
C LYS A 56 21.88 5.37 -2.56
N ARG A 57 21.61 5.61 -3.85
CA ARG A 57 20.50 6.48 -4.29
C ARG A 57 19.15 5.98 -3.81
N VAL A 58 18.95 4.66 -3.84
CA VAL A 58 17.70 4.03 -3.39
C VAL A 58 17.52 4.18 -1.88
N VAL A 59 18.56 3.91 -1.09
CA VAL A 59 18.55 4.07 0.37
C VAL A 59 18.31 5.53 0.77
N GLN A 60 18.98 6.48 0.11
CA GLN A 60 18.75 7.92 0.28
C GLN A 60 17.28 8.30 0.02
N THR A 61 16.74 7.82 -1.11
CA THR A 61 15.35 8.10 -1.50
C THR A 61 14.37 7.59 -0.45
N TRP A 62 14.52 6.35 0.01
CA TRP A 62 13.62 5.76 1.01
C TRP A 62 13.77 6.35 2.41
N SER A 63 14.97 6.85 2.74
CA SER A 63 15.25 7.48 4.03
C SER A 63 14.74 8.92 4.09
N SER A 64 14.51 9.54 2.92
CA SER A 64 14.02 10.91 2.81
C SER A 64 12.64 11.10 3.44
N ASN A 65 12.44 12.27 4.05
CA ASN A 65 11.17 12.64 4.69
C ASN A 65 10.02 12.74 3.70
N SER A 66 10.28 13.20 2.47
CA SER A 66 9.27 13.27 1.42
C SER A 66 8.74 11.89 1.07
N TRP A 67 9.63 10.91 0.87
CA TRP A 67 9.22 9.53 0.59
C TRP A 67 8.41 8.93 1.74
N LYS A 68 8.87 9.09 2.99
CA LYS A 68 8.14 8.60 4.18
C LYS A 68 6.74 9.19 4.26
N ARG A 69 6.62 10.51 4.08
CA ARG A 69 5.33 11.21 4.01
C ARG A 69 4.41 10.61 2.95
N TYR A 70 4.89 10.42 1.72
CA TYR A 70 4.07 9.83 0.65
C TYR A 70 3.68 8.38 0.95
N SER A 71 4.60 7.60 1.52
CA SER A 71 4.31 6.23 1.98
C SER A 71 3.19 6.21 3.02
N ASP A 72 3.22 7.12 4.00
CA ASP A 72 2.22 7.14 5.06
C ASP A 72 0.85 7.61 4.55
N ILE A 73 0.82 8.59 3.64
CA ILE A 73 -0.40 8.99 2.92
C ILE A 73 -0.98 7.79 2.16
N ASN A 74 -0.15 7.05 1.42
CA ASN A 74 -0.60 5.91 0.63
C ASN A 74 -1.09 4.75 1.53
N LYS A 75 -0.42 4.47 2.64
CA LYS A 75 -0.87 3.49 3.63
C LYS A 75 -2.22 3.88 4.23
N LYS A 76 -2.38 5.15 4.61
CA LYS A 76 -3.65 5.68 5.13
C LYS A 76 -4.77 5.58 4.09
N SER A 77 -4.51 5.99 2.85
CA SER A 77 -5.47 5.83 1.75
C SER A 77 -5.83 4.36 1.54
N LYS A 78 -4.85 3.45 1.59
CA LYS A 78 -5.09 2.01 1.46
C LYS A 78 -5.87 1.42 2.63
N SER A 79 -5.67 1.88 3.87
CA SER A 79 -6.45 1.44 5.02
C SER A 79 -7.91 1.91 4.96
N HIS A 80 -8.19 3.03 4.29
CA HIS A 80 -9.55 3.51 4.03
C HIS A 80 -10.21 2.86 2.80
N HIS A 81 -9.48 2.02 2.05
CA HIS A 81 -10.02 1.36 0.87
C HIS A 81 -10.99 0.23 1.27
N LYS A 82 -12.28 0.58 1.30
CA LYS A 82 -13.36 -0.29 1.77
C LYS A 82 -13.90 -1.24 0.71
N TYR A 83 -13.90 -0.78 -0.55
CA TYR A 83 -14.59 -1.46 -1.63
C TYR A 83 -13.62 -2.01 -2.66
N PHE A 84 -13.67 -3.33 -2.88
CA PHE A 84 -12.97 -3.97 -3.97
C PHE A 84 -13.68 -3.72 -5.31
N HIS A 85 -12.93 -3.85 -6.42
CA HIS A 85 -13.45 -3.68 -7.78
C HIS A 85 -14.69 -4.55 -8.08
N CYS A 86 -14.81 -5.69 -7.39
CA CYS A 86 -15.99 -6.55 -7.40
C CYS A 86 -16.44 -6.77 -5.96
N VAL A 87 -17.71 -6.48 -5.69
CA VAL A 87 -18.40 -6.73 -4.40
C VAL A 87 -19.30 -7.97 -4.46
N GLY A 88 -19.04 -8.86 -5.43
CA GLY A 88 -19.83 -10.06 -5.69
C GLY A 88 -21.16 -9.72 -6.37
N THR A 89 -22.24 -10.40 -5.96
CA THR A 89 -23.60 -10.24 -6.53
C THR A 89 -24.29 -8.95 -6.08
N LYS A 90 -23.82 -8.30 -5.01
CA LYS A 90 -24.43 -7.08 -4.49
C LYS A 90 -23.95 -5.86 -5.27
N SER A 91 -24.85 -4.95 -5.61
CA SER A 91 -24.50 -3.67 -6.22
C SER A 91 -23.91 -2.71 -5.18
N PHE A 92 -23.13 -1.72 -5.62
CA PHE A 92 -22.66 -0.64 -4.73
C PHE A 92 -23.81 0.16 -4.13
N ALA A 93 -24.93 0.32 -4.84
CA ALA A 93 -26.12 1.00 -4.35
C ALA A 93 -26.71 0.26 -3.13
N ASN A 94 -26.88 -1.06 -3.25
CA ASN A 94 -27.43 -1.87 -2.16
C ASN A 94 -26.49 -1.88 -0.95
N ILE A 95 -25.17 -1.96 -1.17
CA ILE A 95 -24.20 -1.90 -0.07
C ILE A 95 -24.27 -0.56 0.64
N ASN A 96 -24.41 0.54 -0.11
CA ASN A 96 -24.54 1.87 0.47
C ASN A 96 -25.84 2.01 1.28
N GLU A 97 -26.97 1.52 0.78
CA GLU A 97 -28.24 1.50 1.52
C GLU A 97 -28.15 0.66 2.81
N GLU A 98 -27.54 -0.53 2.74
CA GLU A 98 -27.30 -1.38 3.91
C GLU A 98 -26.42 -0.67 4.95
N GLU A 99 -25.36 0.03 4.52
CA GLU A 99 -24.48 0.77 5.41
C GLU A 99 -25.16 1.97 6.07
N ILE A 100 -26.00 2.71 5.33
CA ILE A 100 -26.78 3.83 5.88
C ILE A 100 -27.75 3.30 6.94
N GLY A 101 -28.50 2.24 6.62
CA GLY A 101 -29.45 1.64 7.57
C GLY A 101 -28.78 1.09 8.83
N LEU A 102 -27.58 0.51 8.71
CA LEU A 102 -26.79 0.06 9.86
C LEU A 102 -26.34 1.25 10.74
N ALA A 103 -25.95 2.38 10.14
CA ALA A 103 -25.55 3.56 10.91
C ALA A 103 -26.73 4.14 11.69
N GLU A 104 -27.89 4.29 11.05
CA GLU A 104 -29.12 4.74 11.71
C GLU A 104 -29.51 3.82 12.89
N TYR A 105 -29.42 2.50 12.70
CA TYR A 105 -29.69 1.54 13.76
C TYR A 105 -28.74 1.69 14.96
N VAL A 106 -27.44 1.91 14.72
CA VAL A 106 -26.44 2.10 15.78
C VAL A 106 -26.71 3.37 16.58
N GLU A 107 -27.05 4.48 15.91
CA GLU A 107 -27.41 5.73 16.59
C GLU A 107 -28.65 5.56 17.48
N LEU A 108 -29.69 4.88 16.98
CA LEU A 108 -30.89 4.56 17.76
C LEU A 108 -30.58 3.69 18.98
N ALA A 109 -29.68 2.71 18.85
CA ALA A 109 -29.27 1.85 19.96
C ALA A 109 -28.50 2.63 21.03
N GLN A 110 -27.60 3.54 20.63
CA GLN A 110 -26.86 4.41 21.54
C GLN A 110 -27.80 5.38 22.27
N ALA A 111 -28.73 6.01 21.55
CA ALA A 111 -29.73 6.88 22.16
C ALA A 111 -30.59 6.12 23.17
N ARG A 112 -30.98 4.87 22.87
CA ARG A 112 -31.72 4.02 23.81
C ARG A 112 -30.93 3.70 25.06
N HIS A 113 -29.65 3.34 24.93
CA HIS A 113 -28.77 3.10 26.08
C HIS A 113 -28.65 4.35 26.97
N GLN A 114 -28.48 5.51 26.35
CA GLN A 114 -28.34 6.79 27.06
C GLN A 114 -29.63 7.21 27.78
N GLN A 115 -30.80 6.87 27.23
CA GLN A 115 -32.09 7.06 27.91
C GLN A 115 -32.25 6.12 29.10
N VAL A 116 -31.88 4.84 28.97
CA VAL A 116 -31.94 3.88 30.09
C VAL A 116 -31.05 4.32 31.25
N GLU A 117 -29.85 4.83 30.97
CA GLU A 117 -28.94 5.36 32.00
C GLU A 117 -29.49 6.62 32.71
N LEU A 118 -30.26 7.46 32.00
CA LEU A 118 -30.91 8.64 32.57
C LEU A 118 -32.15 8.29 33.39
N ASP A 119 -32.88 7.25 33.00
CA ASP A 119 -34.07 6.78 33.73
C ASP A 119 -33.71 6.01 35.02
N ASP A 120 -32.48 5.48 35.11
CA ASP A 120 -31.92 4.78 36.27
C ASP A 120 -31.21 5.73 37.29
N THR A 121 -31.19 7.05 37.05
CA THR A 121 -30.62 8.08 37.96
C THR A 121 -31.67 8.91 38.68
#